data_AF-A0A511MYU4-F1
#
_entry.id   AF-A0A511MYU4-F1
#
_cell.length_a   1.000
_cell.length_b   1.000
_cell.length_c   1.000
_cell.angle_alpha   90.00
_cell.angle_beta   90.00
_cell.angle_gamma   90.00
#
_symmetry.space_group_name_H-M   'P 1'
#
loop_
_entity.id
_entity.type
_entity.pdbx_description
1 polymer ?
#
loop_
_entity_poly.entity_id
_entity_poly.type
_entity_poly.pdbx_seq_one_letter_code
_entity_poly.pdbx_strand_id
1 'polypeptide(L)'
;MSRGKFDPSVYLTNIYDQETAAEIARQAQQYLLPEAGPVPTVAKPTPEKLRDFTQAMPKGMAPDPRVARRRTDDVLPIMTEPKPLEEVLKDEVDQLLDQCPIYQSMMKSLPPAADVVYRALQRLARTYGRTIGMRLDLMKSVTFHLPAELLMEYTGYSSSYLYEIRHHLIRHGLVAWKGKTTWIPAPEKPSEASEGEEGTNPPVTSEDAPKTTTVKRRGKRHDPSLVVRRTGTLFCVKLDPSSDFTPRFTPDELRQEWRDLEADMADKKTVWNFLQSRTGDTSEAEEMLDAQILISNWSLSPSFVGFKQKETVSNVSPVHLDTIFDLLTLRDCPRNERGARVEILSNGISQRYNDVSNVNCYRFILWQLLRMKDQGRDRFEYLLNQLAWLDESMREGEIRKKPGAALVWRLKQLDLWDELVLQPRDCVTRVKA
;
A
#
# COMPACT_ATOMS: atom_id res chain seq x y z
N MET A 1 28.78 32.37 36.25
CA MET A 1 28.04 32.75 35.04
C MET A 1 26.69 32.06 35.06
N SER A 2 25.65 32.75 35.54
CA SER A 2 24.27 32.25 35.54
C SER A 2 23.75 32.22 34.10
N ARG A 3 23.33 31.05 33.62
CA ARG A 3 22.67 30.92 32.31
C ARG A 3 21.38 31.73 32.32
N GLY A 4 21.26 32.67 31.38
CA GLY A 4 20.09 33.54 31.25
C GLY A 4 18.81 32.73 31.09
N LYS A 5 17.75 33.12 31.81
CA LYS A 5 16.42 32.53 31.68
C LYS A 5 15.90 32.81 30.26
N PHE A 6 15.35 31.77 29.64
CA PHE A 6 14.77 31.84 28.30
C PHE A 6 13.56 32.79 28.30
N ASP A 7 13.61 33.83 27.47
CA ASP A 7 12.51 34.79 27.29
C ASP A 7 11.85 34.53 25.91
N PRO A 8 10.67 33.88 25.88
CA PRO A 8 9.99 33.57 24.63
C PRO A 8 9.47 34.81 23.88
N SER A 9 9.41 35.99 24.51
CA SER A 9 8.92 37.21 23.85
C SER A 9 9.81 37.63 22.68
N VAL A 10 11.13 37.40 22.77
CA VAL A 10 12.13 37.75 21.73
C VAL A 10 11.91 36.99 20.42
N TYR A 11 11.36 35.78 20.49
CA TYR A 11 11.09 34.96 19.30
C TYR A 11 9.74 35.31 18.66
N LEU A 12 8.77 35.70 19.47
CA LEU A 12 7.41 36.01 18.99
C LEU A 12 7.36 37.35 18.27
N THR A 13 8.20 38.32 18.62
CA THR A 13 8.28 39.64 17.95
C THR A 13 8.82 39.60 16.52
N ASN A 14 9.42 38.48 16.08
CA ASN A 14 9.85 38.30 14.68
C ASN A 14 8.70 37.86 13.76
N ILE A 15 7.57 37.43 14.33
CA ILE A 15 6.44 36.84 13.60
C ILE A 15 5.17 37.67 13.81
N TYR A 16 5.03 38.29 14.98
CA TYR A 16 3.87 39.08 15.39
C TYR A 16 4.31 40.49 15.82
N ASP A 17 3.41 41.46 15.75
CA ASP A 17 3.64 42.77 16.35
C ASP A 17 3.85 42.65 17.87
N GLN A 18 4.46 43.68 18.45
CA GLN A 18 4.93 43.65 19.83
C GLN A 18 3.80 43.47 20.85
N GLU A 19 2.59 43.93 20.54
CA GLU A 19 1.41 43.82 21.40
C GLU A 19 0.86 42.39 21.37
N THR A 20 0.73 41.81 20.18
CA THR A 20 0.31 40.41 19.99
C THR A 20 1.30 39.41 20.59
N ALA A 21 2.60 39.65 20.43
CA ALA A 21 3.65 38.81 21.02
C ALA A 21 3.64 38.83 22.56
N ALA A 22 3.37 39.99 23.16
CA ALA A 22 3.27 40.15 24.61
C ALA A 22 2.04 39.42 25.17
N GLU A 23 0.89 39.48 24.49
CA GLU A 23 -0.32 38.81 24.93
C GLU A 23 -0.20 37.28 24.86
N ILE A 24 0.43 36.74 23.81
CA ILE A 24 0.72 35.30 23.69
C ILE A 24 1.66 34.84 24.82
N ALA A 25 2.71 35.62 25.13
CA ALA A 25 3.62 35.29 26.22
C ALA A 25 2.91 35.32 27.59
N ARG A 26 2.00 36.26 27.81
CA ARG A 26 1.19 36.36 29.03
C ARG A 26 0.24 35.17 29.19
N GLN A 27 -0.43 34.76 28.11
CA GLN A 27 -1.29 33.58 28.11
C GLN A 27 -0.47 32.30 28.37
N ALA A 28 0.69 32.16 27.75
CA ALA A 28 1.57 31.00 27.99
C ALA A 28 2.02 30.88 29.46
N GLN A 29 2.26 32.01 30.15
CA GLN A 29 2.56 32.01 31.58
C GLN A 29 1.37 31.57 32.46
N GLN A 30 0.14 31.80 32.03
CA GLN A 30 -1.05 31.34 32.77
C GLN A 30 -1.26 29.82 32.68
N TYR A 31 -0.70 29.15 31.67
CA TYR A 31 -0.80 27.69 31.49
C TYR A 31 0.39 26.91 32.07
N LEU A 32 1.41 27.58 32.59
CA LEU A 32 2.46 26.94 33.38
C LEU A 32 1.87 26.60 34.76
N LEU A 33 1.41 25.35 34.90
CA LEU A 33 0.94 24.78 36.17
C LEU A 33 1.99 25.00 37.28
N PRO A 34 1.57 25.31 38.52
CA PRO A 34 2.49 25.38 39.65
C PRO A 34 3.18 24.01 39.82
N GLU A 35 4.48 24.04 40.08
CA GLU A 35 5.34 22.86 40.16
C GLU A 35 4.67 21.74 40.97
N ALA A 36 4.51 20.58 40.32
CA ALA A 36 3.95 19.39 40.95
C ALA A 36 4.80 19.05 42.19
N GLY A 37 4.15 19.08 43.36
CA GLY A 37 4.76 18.67 44.62
C GLY A 37 5.29 17.22 44.57
N PRO A 38 6.11 16.84 45.55
CA PRO A 38 6.82 15.56 45.53
C PRO A 38 5.85 14.37 45.49
N VAL A 39 6.04 13.51 44.48
CA VAL A 39 5.30 12.26 44.28
C VAL A 39 5.59 11.31 45.46
N PRO A 40 4.57 10.73 46.11
CA PRO A 40 4.77 9.79 47.21
C PRO A 40 5.38 8.49 46.68
N THR A 41 6.50 8.09 47.27
CA THR A 41 7.20 6.84 47.00
C THR A 41 6.35 5.64 47.44
N VAL A 42 5.88 4.83 46.48
CA VAL A 42 5.18 3.57 46.75
C VAL A 42 6.19 2.52 47.21
N ALA A 43 6.02 2.01 48.42
CA ALA A 43 6.85 0.95 48.98
C ALA A 43 6.64 -0.39 48.25
N LYS A 44 7.74 -1.09 47.96
CA LYS A 44 7.74 -2.44 47.38
C LYS A 44 7.13 -3.46 48.36
N PRO A 45 6.31 -4.42 47.89
CA PRO A 45 5.75 -5.44 48.77
C PRO A 45 6.81 -6.49 49.16
N THR A 46 6.85 -6.81 50.45
CA THR A 46 7.69 -7.83 51.10
C THR A 46 7.22 -9.25 50.76
N PRO A 47 8.11 -10.24 50.62
CA PRO A 47 7.76 -11.60 50.18
C PRO A 47 7.30 -12.46 51.37
N GLU A 48 6.09 -12.22 51.89
CA GLU A 48 5.52 -13.07 52.96
C GLU A 48 4.08 -13.55 52.71
N LYS A 49 3.46 -13.24 51.55
CA LYS A 49 2.06 -13.63 51.25
C LYS A 49 1.90 -14.73 50.19
N LEU A 50 2.79 -15.72 50.18
CA LEU A 50 2.76 -16.85 49.23
C LEU A 50 2.78 -18.23 49.89
N ARG A 51 2.28 -18.34 51.14
CA ARG A 51 2.24 -19.61 51.89
C ARG A 51 0.85 -20.15 52.27
N ASP A 52 -0.24 -19.49 51.90
CA ASP A 52 -1.58 -19.90 52.37
C ASP A 52 -2.44 -20.69 51.37
N PHE A 53 -1.88 -21.19 50.25
CA PHE A 53 -2.67 -21.90 49.23
C PHE A 53 -2.60 -23.44 49.24
N THR A 54 -1.98 -24.06 50.25
CA THR A 54 -1.79 -25.53 50.29
C THR A 54 -2.46 -26.26 51.46
N GLN A 55 -3.58 -25.76 51.99
CA GLN A 55 -4.39 -26.53 52.94
C GLN A 55 -5.88 -26.42 52.66
N ALA A 56 -6.41 -27.35 51.86
CA ALA A 56 -7.71 -28.00 52.03
C ALA A 56 -8.02 -28.89 50.82
N MET A 57 -7.56 -30.15 50.85
CA MET A 57 -8.14 -31.22 50.02
C MET A 57 -8.59 -32.33 50.96
N PRO A 58 -9.89 -32.69 50.99
CA PRO A 58 -10.37 -33.76 51.83
C PRO A 58 -9.85 -35.11 51.31
N LYS A 59 -9.18 -35.86 52.18
CA LYS A 59 -8.78 -37.24 51.91
C LYS A 59 -10.02 -38.14 52.02
N GLY A 60 -10.34 -38.84 50.93
CA GLY A 60 -11.23 -40.01 50.99
C GLY A 60 -12.35 -40.04 49.95
N MET A 61 -12.01 -40.12 48.67
CA MET A 61 -12.92 -40.67 47.66
C MET A 61 -12.07 -41.16 46.47
N ALA A 62 -11.83 -42.47 46.43
CA ALA A 62 -11.22 -43.09 45.25
C ALA A 62 -12.28 -43.08 44.13
N PRO A 63 -11.96 -42.55 42.93
CA PRO A 63 -12.89 -42.58 41.82
C PRO A 63 -13.06 -44.02 41.32
N ASP A 64 -14.31 -44.44 41.15
CA ASP A 64 -14.69 -45.72 40.56
C ASP A 64 -14.19 -45.79 39.10
N PRO A 65 -13.31 -46.74 38.74
CA PRO A 65 -12.76 -46.85 37.39
C PRO A 65 -13.78 -47.31 36.33
N ARG A 66 -15.06 -47.54 36.67
CA ARG A 66 -16.07 -48.08 35.74
C ARG A 66 -16.95 -47.05 35.03
N VAL A 67 -16.81 -45.74 35.32
CA VAL A 67 -17.65 -44.69 34.69
C VAL A 67 -16.97 -43.99 33.50
N ALA A 68 -15.68 -44.28 33.22
CA ALA A 68 -14.89 -43.56 32.22
C ALA A 68 -15.01 -44.06 30.75
N ARG A 69 -16.17 -44.57 30.32
CA ARG A 69 -16.33 -45.13 28.94
C ARG A 69 -17.56 -44.65 28.15
N ARG A 70 -18.19 -43.53 28.47
CA ARG A 70 -19.40 -43.07 27.73
C ARG A 70 -19.46 -41.60 27.31
N ARG A 71 -18.33 -40.92 27.06
CA ARG A 71 -18.32 -39.59 26.43
C ARG A 71 -17.10 -39.38 25.54
N THR A 72 -17.04 -40.09 24.42
CA THR A 72 -16.10 -39.82 23.32
C THR A 72 -16.84 -39.71 21.98
N ASP A 73 -18.05 -39.13 22.02
CA ASP A 73 -18.75 -38.63 20.84
C ASP A 73 -18.65 -37.09 20.78
N ASP A 74 -17.55 -36.53 21.30
CA ASP A 74 -17.16 -35.16 20.98
C ASP A 74 -16.63 -35.20 19.55
N VAL A 75 -17.56 -35.08 18.59
CA VAL A 75 -17.29 -34.84 17.18
C VAL A 75 -16.34 -33.66 17.11
N LEU A 76 -15.06 -33.93 16.87
CA LEU A 76 -14.08 -32.89 16.59
C LEU A 76 -14.68 -32.00 15.49
N PRO A 77 -14.75 -30.67 15.68
CA PRO A 77 -15.30 -29.78 14.67
C PRO A 77 -14.57 -30.08 13.36
N ILE A 78 -15.34 -30.55 12.37
CA ILE A 78 -14.85 -30.83 11.03
C ILE A 78 -14.15 -29.54 10.59
N MET A 79 -12.82 -29.59 10.44
CA MET A 79 -12.05 -28.48 9.91
C MET A 79 -12.48 -28.32 8.45
N THR A 80 -13.46 -27.46 8.21
CA THR A 80 -13.87 -27.05 6.87
C THR A 80 -12.65 -26.48 6.16
N GLU A 81 -12.38 -26.96 4.95
CA GLU A 81 -11.30 -26.44 4.11
C GLU A 81 -11.41 -24.91 4.00
N PRO A 82 -10.28 -24.18 4.01
CA PRO A 82 -10.31 -22.73 3.89
C PRO A 82 -10.96 -22.35 2.56
N LYS A 83 -12.01 -21.54 2.62
CA LYS A 83 -12.66 -20.98 1.43
C LYS A 83 -11.63 -20.29 0.52
N PRO A 84 -11.76 -20.39 -0.81
CA PRO A 84 -10.96 -19.60 -1.74
C PRO A 84 -11.02 -18.11 -1.39
N LEU A 85 -9.89 -17.41 -1.53
CA LEU A 85 -9.78 -15.98 -1.19
C LEU A 85 -10.82 -15.12 -1.93
N GLU A 86 -11.16 -15.50 -3.17
CA GLU A 86 -12.18 -14.83 -3.97
C GLU A 86 -13.57 -14.91 -3.32
N GLU A 87 -13.97 -16.07 -2.80
CA GLU A 87 -15.25 -16.22 -2.10
C GLU A 87 -15.29 -15.40 -0.81
N VAL A 88 -14.18 -15.39 -0.05
CA VAL A 88 -14.07 -14.57 1.16
C VAL A 88 -14.24 -13.08 0.84
N LEU A 89 -13.59 -12.61 -0.22
CA LEU A 89 -13.69 -11.22 -0.67
C LEU A 89 -15.06 -10.87 -1.24
N LYS A 90 -15.70 -11.81 -1.94
CA LYS A 90 -17.07 -11.67 -2.41
C LYS A 90 -18.01 -11.46 -1.24
N ASP A 91 -17.96 -12.34 -0.24
CA ASP A 91 -18.76 -12.27 0.98
C ASP A 91 -18.50 -10.95 1.73
N GLU A 92 -17.24 -10.53 1.86
CA GLU A 92 -16.86 -9.27 2.53
C GLU A 92 -17.39 -8.04 1.81
N VAL A 93 -17.24 -7.96 0.48
CA VAL A 93 -17.74 -6.83 -0.32
C VAL A 93 -19.25 -6.79 -0.28
N ASP A 94 -19.91 -7.94 -0.41
CA ASP A 94 -21.36 -8.03 -0.40
C ASP A 94 -21.90 -7.61 0.98
N GLN A 95 -21.31 -8.11 2.07
CA GLN A 95 -21.65 -7.69 3.42
C GLN A 95 -21.47 -6.18 3.64
N LEU A 96 -20.35 -5.61 3.20
CA LEU A 96 -20.06 -4.18 3.39
C LEU A 96 -21.04 -3.28 2.64
N LEU A 97 -21.37 -3.65 1.39
CA LEU A 97 -22.30 -2.87 0.57
C LEU A 97 -23.75 -3.06 1.02
N ASP A 98 -24.13 -4.26 1.44
CA ASP A 98 -25.48 -4.57 1.91
C ASP A 98 -25.78 -3.90 3.25
N GLN A 99 -24.78 -3.76 4.12
CA GLN A 99 -24.92 -3.08 5.41
C GLN A 99 -24.84 -1.55 5.31
N CYS A 100 -24.42 -0.97 4.18
CA CYS A 100 -24.26 0.47 4.03
C CYS A 100 -25.58 1.16 3.64
N PRO A 101 -26.23 1.94 4.54
CA PRO A 101 -27.54 2.54 4.25
C PRO A 101 -27.50 3.55 3.11
N ILE A 102 -26.38 4.27 2.99
CA ILE A 102 -26.16 5.26 1.93
C ILE A 102 -26.08 4.56 0.57
N TYR A 103 -25.35 3.43 0.49
CA TYR A 103 -25.30 2.63 -0.74
C TYR A 103 -26.67 2.05 -1.11
N GLN A 104 -27.40 1.49 -0.14
CA GLN A 104 -28.76 0.99 -0.35
C GLN A 104 -29.74 2.07 -0.82
N SER A 105 -29.58 3.30 -0.35
CA SER A 105 -30.36 4.43 -0.85
C SER A 105 -30.00 4.78 -2.29
N MET A 106 -28.71 4.77 -2.64
CA MET A 106 -28.26 4.99 -4.02
C MET A 106 -28.76 3.90 -4.97
N MET A 107 -28.83 2.65 -4.50
CA MET A 107 -29.28 1.49 -5.26
C MET A 107 -30.70 1.63 -5.83
N LYS A 108 -31.56 2.43 -5.21
CA LYS A 108 -32.89 2.74 -5.76
C LYS A 108 -32.84 3.55 -7.07
N SER A 109 -31.72 4.22 -7.33
CA SER A 109 -31.50 5.06 -8.51
C SER A 109 -30.45 4.52 -9.48
N LEU A 110 -29.66 3.52 -9.06
CA LEU A 110 -28.67 2.86 -9.91
C LEU A 110 -29.34 1.73 -10.72
N PRO A 111 -29.03 1.60 -12.02
CA PRO A 111 -29.40 0.42 -12.77
C PRO A 111 -28.82 -0.85 -12.12
N PRO A 112 -29.53 -2.00 -12.12
CA PRO A 112 -29.00 -3.24 -11.54
C PRO A 112 -27.62 -3.64 -12.09
N ALA A 113 -27.37 -3.38 -13.37
CA ALA A 113 -26.08 -3.65 -13.97
C ALA A 113 -24.95 -2.77 -13.42
N ALA A 114 -25.25 -1.55 -12.97
CA ALA A 114 -24.27 -0.68 -12.33
C ALA A 114 -23.84 -1.21 -10.97
N ASP A 115 -24.76 -1.84 -10.21
CA ASP A 115 -24.43 -2.53 -8.96
C ASP A 115 -23.46 -3.69 -9.20
N VAL A 116 -23.79 -4.55 -10.18
CA VAL A 116 -22.93 -5.69 -10.55
C VAL A 116 -21.52 -5.22 -10.94
N VAL A 117 -21.42 -4.19 -11.79
CA VAL A 117 -20.12 -3.63 -12.19
C VAL A 117 -19.38 -2.98 -11.02
N TYR A 118 -20.08 -2.28 -10.12
CA TYR A 118 -19.43 -1.66 -8.96
C TYR A 118 -18.94 -2.70 -7.95
N ARG A 119 -19.72 -3.76 -7.68
CA ARG A 119 -19.30 -4.90 -6.84
C ARG A 119 -18.07 -5.58 -7.42
N ALA A 120 -18.05 -5.83 -8.73
CA ALA A 120 -16.88 -6.37 -9.42
C ALA A 120 -15.64 -5.46 -9.24
N LEU A 121 -15.81 -4.15 -9.47
CA LEU A 121 -14.74 -3.18 -9.30
C LEU A 121 -14.25 -3.06 -7.84
N GLN A 122 -15.14 -3.19 -6.85
CA GLN A 122 -14.79 -3.21 -5.43
C GLN A 122 -13.96 -4.44 -5.06
N ARG A 123 -14.36 -5.63 -5.53
CA ARG A 123 -13.58 -6.86 -5.34
C ARG A 123 -12.19 -6.70 -5.94
N LEU A 124 -12.11 -6.24 -7.19
CA LEU A 124 -10.84 -6.00 -7.87
C LEU A 124 -9.99 -4.94 -7.12
N ALA A 125 -10.59 -3.84 -6.68
CA ALA A 125 -9.90 -2.79 -5.93
C ALA A 125 -9.30 -3.30 -4.62
N ARG A 126 -10.06 -4.11 -3.86
CA ARG A 126 -9.60 -4.68 -2.59
C ARG A 126 -8.53 -5.73 -2.79
N THR A 127 -8.70 -6.63 -3.74
CA THR A 127 -7.67 -7.61 -4.09
C THR A 127 -6.39 -6.88 -4.53
N TYR A 128 -6.51 -5.87 -5.40
CA TYR A 128 -5.36 -5.08 -5.88
C TYR A 128 -4.63 -4.43 -4.71
N GLY A 129 -5.37 -3.71 -3.86
CA GLY A 129 -4.80 -3.08 -2.68
C GLY A 129 -4.10 -4.08 -1.75
N ARG A 130 -4.70 -5.24 -1.50
CA ARG A 130 -4.06 -6.32 -0.71
C ARG A 130 -2.78 -6.83 -1.37
N THR A 131 -2.79 -7.08 -2.68
CA THR A 131 -1.63 -7.57 -3.43
C THR A 131 -0.44 -6.61 -3.34
N ILE A 132 -0.69 -5.30 -3.33
CA ILE A 132 0.37 -4.29 -3.19
C ILE A 132 0.62 -3.86 -1.73
N GLY A 133 0.01 -4.53 -0.75
CA GLY A 133 0.24 -4.29 0.68
C GLY A 133 -0.44 -3.04 1.25
N MET A 134 -1.50 -2.52 0.60
CA MET A 134 -2.28 -1.40 1.12
C MET A 134 -3.16 -1.80 2.30
N ARG A 135 -3.21 -0.93 3.30
CA ARG A 135 -4.18 -0.96 4.40
C ARG A 135 -5.53 -0.42 3.97
N LEU A 136 -6.39 -1.31 3.48
CA LEU A 136 -7.71 -0.95 2.91
C LEU A 136 -8.62 -0.20 3.90
N ASP A 137 -8.45 -0.43 5.20
CA ASP A 137 -9.17 0.24 6.29
C ASP A 137 -8.86 1.74 6.37
N LEU A 138 -7.69 2.18 5.89
CA LEU A 138 -7.26 3.58 5.90
C LEU A 138 -7.46 4.27 4.54
N MET A 139 -7.77 3.50 3.49
CA MET A 139 -7.86 4.01 2.13
C MET A 139 -9.29 4.35 1.76
N LYS A 140 -9.50 5.54 1.20
CA LYS A 140 -10.81 5.99 0.71
C LYS A 140 -11.12 5.44 -0.69
N SER A 141 -10.08 5.23 -1.49
CA SER A 141 -10.17 4.70 -2.84
C SER A 141 -8.90 3.97 -3.23
N VAL A 142 -9.01 3.10 -4.23
CA VAL A 142 -7.88 2.42 -4.85
C VAL A 142 -7.90 2.71 -6.34
N THR A 143 -6.73 3.07 -6.87
CA THR A 143 -6.54 3.29 -8.30
C THR A 143 -5.77 2.13 -8.91
N PHE A 144 -6.29 1.55 -9.97
CA PHE A 144 -5.63 0.50 -10.74
C PHE A 144 -5.94 0.63 -12.22
N HIS A 145 -5.11 -0.01 -13.04
CA HIS A 145 -5.32 -0.13 -14.49
C HIS A 145 -5.93 -1.50 -14.80
N LEU A 146 -6.90 -1.53 -15.72
CA LEU A 146 -7.46 -2.77 -16.24
C LEU A 146 -8.03 -2.50 -17.64
N PRO A 147 -7.79 -3.38 -18.63
CA PRO A 147 -8.52 -3.32 -19.89
C PRO A 147 -10.02 -3.47 -19.68
N ALA A 148 -10.82 -2.62 -20.31
CA ALA A 148 -12.27 -2.63 -20.10
C ALA A 148 -12.89 -3.95 -20.59
N GLU A 149 -12.26 -4.58 -21.58
CA GLU A 149 -12.62 -5.86 -22.17
C GLU A 149 -12.58 -7.00 -21.15
N LEU A 150 -11.66 -6.95 -20.18
CA LEU A 150 -11.63 -7.95 -19.11
C LEU A 150 -12.74 -7.72 -18.09
N LEU A 151 -13.10 -6.47 -17.84
CA LEU A 151 -14.25 -6.16 -16.99
C LEU A 151 -15.57 -6.56 -17.67
N MET A 152 -15.67 -6.39 -19.00
CA MET A 152 -16.79 -6.88 -19.80
C MET A 152 -16.93 -8.39 -19.67
N GLU A 153 -15.85 -9.12 -19.89
CA GLU A 153 -15.81 -10.58 -19.74
C GLU A 153 -16.19 -11.00 -18.31
N TYR A 154 -15.60 -10.35 -17.30
CA TYR A 154 -15.88 -10.64 -15.88
C TYR A 154 -17.36 -10.42 -15.49
N THR A 155 -18.00 -9.41 -16.09
CA THR A 155 -19.38 -9.03 -15.74
C THR A 155 -20.43 -9.57 -16.70
N GLY A 156 -20.03 -10.13 -17.84
CA GLY A 156 -20.92 -10.58 -18.92
C GLY A 156 -21.60 -9.43 -19.68
N TYR A 157 -21.15 -8.18 -19.54
CA TYR A 157 -21.77 -7.02 -20.19
C TYR A 157 -21.05 -6.61 -21.47
N SER A 158 -21.84 -6.16 -22.46
CA SER A 158 -21.28 -5.61 -23.70
C SER A 158 -20.63 -4.24 -23.50
N SER A 159 -19.76 -3.87 -24.44
CA SER A 159 -19.02 -2.59 -24.41
C SER A 159 -19.94 -1.38 -24.35
N SER A 160 -20.91 -1.32 -25.25
CA SER A 160 -21.88 -0.21 -25.31
C SER A 160 -22.60 -0.02 -23.96
N TYR A 161 -22.97 -1.14 -23.34
CA TYR A 161 -23.68 -1.11 -22.06
C TYR A 161 -22.77 -0.74 -20.89
N LEU A 162 -21.52 -1.21 -20.89
CA LEU A 162 -20.54 -0.83 -19.88
C LEU A 162 -20.24 0.68 -19.90
N TYR A 163 -20.17 1.30 -21.09
CA TYR A 163 -20.01 2.75 -21.23
C TYR A 163 -21.24 3.55 -20.78
N GLU A 164 -22.45 3.00 -20.90
CA GLU A 164 -23.66 3.59 -20.33
C GLU A 164 -23.62 3.55 -18.79
N ILE A 165 -23.35 2.37 -18.23
CA ILE A 165 -23.20 2.15 -16.78
C ILE A 165 -22.15 3.08 -16.16
N ARG A 166 -21.04 3.31 -16.86
CA ARG A 166 -19.99 4.24 -16.44
C ARG A 166 -20.54 5.61 -16.04
N HIS A 167 -21.51 6.15 -16.78
CA HIS A 167 -22.08 7.46 -16.47
C HIS A 167 -22.83 7.45 -15.14
N HIS A 168 -23.56 6.38 -14.83
CA HIS A 168 -24.23 6.21 -13.54
C HIS A 168 -23.20 6.12 -12.40
N LEU A 169 -22.17 5.28 -12.53
CA LEU A 169 -21.15 5.12 -11.50
C LEU A 169 -20.38 6.42 -11.20
N ILE A 170 -20.04 7.20 -12.22
CA ILE A 170 -19.39 8.51 -12.06
C ILE A 170 -20.35 9.52 -11.41
N ARG A 171 -21.62 9.57 -11.85
CA ARG A 171 -22.63 10.50 -11.32
C ARG A 171 -22.88 10.28 -9.83
N HIS A 172 -22.85 9.03 -9.38
CA HIS A 172 -22.99 8.67 -7.97
C HIS A 172 -21.68 8.77 -7.17
N GLY A 173 -20.57 9.19 -7.80
CA GLY A 173 -19.29 9.34 -7.11
C GLY A 173 -18.69 8.03 -6.60
N LEU A 174 -19.04 6.90 -7.22
CA LEU A 174 -18.55 5.57 -6.83
C LEU A 174 -17.20 5.25 -7.49
N VAL A 175 -17.00 5.73 -8.73
CA VAL A 175 -15.81 5.43 -9.53
C VAL A 175 -15.38 6.65 -10.35
N ALA A 176 -14.07 6.87 -10.47
CA ALA A 176 -13.50 7.65 -11.58
C ALA A 176 -13.00 6.70 -12.67
N TRP A 177 -13.28 7.01 -13.93
CA TRP A 177 -12.98 6.14 -15.07
C TRP A 177 -12.34 6.94 -16.20
N LYS A 178 -11.14 6.55 -16.62
CA LYS A 178 -10.45 7.19 -17.75
C LYS A 178 -9.70 6.19 -18.62
N GLY A 179 -10.02 6.18 -19.92
CA GLY A 179 -9.25 5.42 -20.91
C GLY A 179 -7.79 5.90 -20.97
N LYS A 180 -6.87 4.95 -21.10
CA LYS A 180 -5.44 5.21 -21.26
C LYS A 180 -5.00 4.84 -22.67
N THR A 181 -4.20 5.72 -23.23
CA THR A 181 -3.57 5.55 -24.54
C THR A 181 -2.09 5.75 -24.40
N THR A 182 -1.31 4.87 -25.02
CA THR A 182 0.15 4.98 -25.13
C THR A 182 0.49 5.28 -26.58
N TRP A 183 1.51 6.12 -26.76
CA TRP A 183 2.05 6.48 -28.06
C TRP A 183 3.19 5.52 -28.34
N ILE A 184 3.08 4.74 -29.41
CA ILE A 184 4.06 3.73 -29.80
C ILE A 184 4.68 4.19 -31.14
N PRO A 185 6.01 4.11 -31.32
CA PRO A 185 6.62 4.34 -32.63
C PRO A 185 5.95 3.45 -33.68
N ALA A 186 5.59 4.02 -34.82
CA ALA A 186 5.13 3.24 -35.95
C ALA A 186 6.22 2.21 -36.26
N PRO A 187 5.86 0.93 -36.54
CA PRO A 187 6.85 -0.04 -36.97
C PRO A 187 7.59 0.57 -38.15
N GLU A 188 8.92 0.60 -38.08
CA GLU A 188 9.73 1.04 -39.21
C GLU A 188 9.24 0.24 -40.41
N LYS A 189 8.67 0.93 -41.41
CA LYS A 189 8.33 0.26 -42.65
C LYS A 189 9.63 -0.42 -43.08
N PRO A 190 9.65 -1.76 -43.26
CA PRO A 190 10.85 -2.42 -43.73
C PRO A 190 11.26 -1.63 -44.95
N SER A 191 12.47 -1.05 -44.91
CA SER A 191 12.94 -0.19 -45.99
C SER A 191 12.73 -1.00 -47.25
N GLU A 192 11.74 -0.62 -48.06
CA GLU A 192 11.57 -1.18 -49.39
C GLU A 192 12.91 -0.90 -50.03
N ALA A 193 13.76 -1.93 -50.07
CA ALA A 193 15.05 -1.87 -50.73
C ALA A 193 14.67 -1.38 -52.11
N SER A 194 15.12 -0.17 -52.43
CA SER A 194 14.84 0.50 -53.68
C SER A 194 15.40 -0.38 -54.80
N GLU A 195 14.61 -1.33 -55.27
CA GLU A 195 14.78 -1.92 -56.57
C GLU A 195 14.59 -0.74 -57.53
N GLY A 196 15.70 -0.34 -58.12
CA GLY A 196 15.79 0.84 -58.97
C GLY A 196 14.87 0.69 -60.17
N GLU A 197 13.78 1.45 -60.18
CA GLU A 197 13.15 1.86 -61.42
C GLU A 197 13.60 3.30 -61.73
N GLU A 198 14.66 3.35 -62.53
CA GLU A 198 15.14 4.53 -63.23
C GLU A 198 14.11 4.89 -64.33
N GLY A 199 13.00 5.51 -63.92
CA GLY A 199 11.91 5.93 -64.78
C GLY A 199 11.83 7.45 -64.89
N THR A 200 12.49 8.01 -65.90
CA THR A 200 12.37 9.41 -66.34
C THR A 200 10.90 9.82 -66.53
N ASN A 201 10.43 10.84 -65.82
CA ASN A 201 9.20 11.56 -66.17
C ASN A 201 9.42 13.09 -66.22
N PRO A 202 8.80 13.78 -67.19
CA PRO A 202 9.04 15.19 -67.54
C PRO A 202 8.26 16.19 -66.66
N PRO A 203 8.56 17.52 -66.77
CA PRO A 203 8.01 18.53 -65.89
C PRO A 203 6.60 18.94 -66.32
N VAL A 204 5.66 18.98 -65.37
CA VAL A 204 4.34 19.60 -65.56
C VAL A 204 4.25 20.85 -64.69
N THR A 205 4.10 21.98 -65.39
CA THR A 205 3.78 23.32 -64.90
C THR A 205 2.26 23.52 -64.80
N SER A 206 1.81 24.19 -63.74
CA SER A 206 0.65 25.11 -63.63
C SER A 206 0.28 25.24 -62.13
N GLU A 207 0.53 26.37 -61.47
CA GLU A 207 -0.21 27.64 -61.48
C GLU A 207 -1.66 27.58 -60.94
N ASP A 208 -1.81 28.29 -59.81
CA ASP A 208 -2.96 29.02 -59.30
C ASP A 208 -4.20 28.29 -58.76
N ALA A 209 -4.24 28.20 -57.43
CA ALA A 209 -5.49 28.21 -56.66
C ALA A 209 -5.37 29.05 -55.37
N PRO A 210 -6.39 29.86 -55.03
CA PRO A 210 -6.33 30.89 -54.00
C PRO A 210 -6.33 30.31 -52.57
N LYS A 211 -5.36 30.78 -51.77
CA LYS A 211 -5.23 30.43 -50.34
C LYS A 211 -6.28 31.16 -49.51
N THR A 212 -7.41 30.52 -49.22
CA THR A 212 -8.29 30.91 -48.12
C THR A 212 -7.63 30.57 -46.78
N THR A 213 -7.10 31.58 -46.09
CA THR A 213 -6.59 31.50 -44.72
C THR A 213 -7.73 31.32 -43.72
N THR A 214 -8.18 30.09 -43.53
CA THR A 214 -8.91 29.71 -42.32
C THR A 214 -7.90 29.55 -41.19
N VAL A 215 -8.04 30.34 -40.13
CA VAL A 215 -7.29 30.19 -38.87
C VAL A 215 -7.67 28.85 -38.25
N LYS A 216 -7.00 27.78 -38.68
CA LYS A 216 -7.07 26.47 -38.05
C LYS A 216 -6.46 26.62 -36.65
N ARG A 217 -7.30 26.52 -35.62
CA ARG A 217 -6.86 26.30 -34.24
C ARG A 217 -5.76 25.23 -34.28
N ARG A 218 -4.54 25.60 -33.86
CA ARG A 218 -3.39 24.69 -33.75
C ARG A 218 -3.72 23.61 -32.72
N GLY A 219 -4.45 22.57 -33.15
CA GLY A 219 -4.38 21.28 -32.49
C GLY A 219 -2.92 20.86 -32.51
N LYS A 220 -2.42 20.33 -31.39
CA LYS A 220 -1.09 19.70 -31.34
C LYS A 220 -0.97 18.79 -32.56
N ARG A 221 -0.07 19.12 -33.49
CA ARG A 221 0.20 18.25 -34.64
C ARG A 221 0.70 16.95 -34.06
N HIS A 222 -0.09 15.89 -34.22
CA HIS A 222 0.33 14.55 -33.87
C HIS A 222 1.51 14.21 -34.77
N ASP A 223 2.57 13.68 -34.16
CA ASP A 223 3.69 13.15 -34.91
C ASP A 223 3.16 11.97 -35.76
N PRO A 224 3.22 12.05 -37.10
CA PRO A 224 2.73 10.97 -37.97
C PRO A 224 3.52 9.67 -37.78
N SER A 225 4.69 9.73 -37.13
CA SER A 225 5.47 8.55 -36.78
C SER A 225 4.96 7.82 -35.53
N LEU A 226 3.96 8.34 -34.80
CA LEU A 226 3.43 7.70 -33.60
C LEU A 226 2.04 7.12 -33.82
N VAL A 227 1.88 5.84 -33.50
CA VAL A 227 0.59 5.15 -33.47
C VAL A 227 0.02 5.22 -32.06
N VAL A 228 -1.19 5.76 -31.92
CA VAL A 228 -1.92 5.76 -30.65
C VAL A 228 -2.56 4.40 -30.43
N ARG A 229 -2.16 3.70 -29.37
CA ARG A 229 -2.82 2.46 -28.95
C ARG A 229 -3.51 2.63 -27.61
N ARG A 230 -4.70 2.05 -27.46
CA ARG A 230 -5.38 1.96 -26.15
C ARG A 230 -4.71 0.85 -25.35
N THR A 231 -4.18 1.19 -24.18
CA THR A 231 -3.54 0.22 -23.29
C THR A 231 -4.49 -0.35 -22.26
N GLY A 232 -5.58 0.34 -21.99
CA GLY A 232 -6.62 -0.09 -21.07
C GLY A 232 -7.34 1.09 -20.46
N THR A 233 -7.90 0.89 -19.27
CA THR A 233 -8.65 1.89 -18.53
C THR A 233 -8.09 2.04 -17.12
N LEU A 234 -7.97 3.28 -16.64
CA LEU A 234 -7.80 3.54 -15.21
C LEU A 234 -9.15 3.59 -14.52
N PHE A 235 -9.20 2.90 -13.39
CA PHE A 235 -10.29 2.91 -12.43
C PHE A 235 -9.78 3.46 -11.11
N CYS A 236 -10.46 4.46 -10.55
CA CYS A 236 -10.29 4.86 -9.16
C CYS A 236 -11.61 4.53 -8.45
N VAL A 237 -11.60 3.47 -7.64
CA VAL A 237 -12.80 2.88 -7.03
C VAL A 237 -12.88 3.32 -5.59
N LYS A 238 -14.01 3.90 -5.19
CA LYS A 238 -14.30 4.27 -3.80
C LYS A 238 -14.51 3.00 -2.97
N LEU A 239 -13.74 2.81 -1.91
CA LEU A 239 -13.79 1.60 -1.07
C LEU A 239 -14.90 1.62 -0.02
N ASP A 240 -15.21 2.80 0.50
CA ASP A 240 -16.31 3.03 1.43
C ASP A 240 -17.33 3.97 0.78
N PRO A 241 -18.49 3.45 0.31
CA PRO A 241 -19.51 4.26 -0.35
C PRO A 241 -20.17 5.29 0.59
N SER A 242 -20.06 5.12 1.92
CA SER A 242 -20.64 6.05 2.90
C SER A 242 -19.82 7.34 3.05
N SER A 243 -18.53 7.31 2.70
CA SER A 243 -17.67 8.48 2.82
C SER A 243 -18.09 9.62 1.87
N ASP A 244 -17.93 10.88 2.25
CA ASP A 244 -18.19 12.03 1.35
C ASP A 244 -17.13 12.19 0.24
N PHE A 245 -16.16 11.27 0.17
CA PHE A 245 -15.09 11.31 -0.80
C PHE A 245 -15.60 11.02 -2.21
N THR A 246 -15.15 11.82 -3.17
CA THR A 246 -15.36 11.58 -4.61
C THR A 246 -14.06 11.11 -5.22
N PRO A 247 -14.00 9.90 -5.81
CA PRO A 247 -12.80 9.39 -6.44
C PRO A 247 -12.38 10.29 -7.61
N ARG A 248 -11.08 10.58 -7.66
CA ARG A 248 -10.44 11.42 -8.69
C ARG A 248 -9.03 10.93 -8.93
N PHE A 249 -8.60 10.98 -10.18
CA PHE A 249 -7.20 10.70 -10.51
C PHE A 249 -6.31 11.88 -10.13
N THR A 250 -5.21 11.58 -9.46
CA THR A 250 -4.09 12.49 -9.25
C THR A 250 -3.30 12.68 -10.55
N PRO A 251 -2.59 13.81 -10.71
CA PRO A 251 -1.71 14.01 -11.86
C PRO A 251 -0.64 12.92 -12.01
N ASP A 252 -0.17 12.36 -10.90
CA ASP A 252 0.89 11.35 -10.89
C ASP A 252 0.36 9.99 -11.37
N GLU A 253 -0.82 9.56 -10.92
CA GLU A 253 -1.50 8.37 -11.47
C GLU A 253 -1.78 8.52 -12.99
N LEU A 254 -2.06 9.75 -13.45
CA LEU A 254 -2.25 10.01 -14.87
C LEU A 254 -0.95 9.98 -15.68
N ARG A 255 0.20 10.23 -15.07
CA ARG A 255 1.52 10.18 -15.72
C ARG A 255 2.19 8.81 -15.62
N GLN A 256 1.85 8.04 -14.58
CA GLN A 256 2.41 6.72 -14.36
C GLN A 256 2.17 5.80 -15.57
N GLU A 257 3.21 5.06 -15.92
CA GLU A 257 3.16 3.97 -16.88
C GLU A 257 2.60 2.73 -16.17
N TRP A 258 1.32 2.51 -16.38
CA TRP A 258 0.60 1.39 -15.76
C TRP A 258 0.87 0.07 -16.46
N ARG A 259 1.39 0.09 -17.69
CA ARG A 259 1.62 -1.11 -18.47
C ARG A 259 2.57 -0.86 -19.64
N ASP A 260 3.39 -1.84 -19.95
CA ASP A 260 4.26 -1.87 -21.12
C ASP A 260 3.63 -2.75 -22.21
N LEU A 261 2.87 -2.12 -23.11
CA LEU A 261 2.15 -2.83 -24.17
C LEU A 261 3.10 -3.49 -25.17
N GLU A 262 4.31 -2.97 -25.36
CA GLU A 262 5.28 -3.57 -26.28
C GLU A 262 5.80 -4.89 -25.70
N ALA A 263 6.16 -4.89 -24.42
CA ALA A 263 6.54 -6.11 -23.71
C ALA A 263 5.39 -7.14 -23.69
N ASP A 264 4.15 -6.70 -23.46
CA ASP A 264 2.98 -7.58 -23.49
C ASP A 264 2.73 -8.21 -24.86
N MET A 265 2.92 -7.45 -25.94
CA MET A 265 2.80 -7.96 -27.31
C MET A 265 3.89 -8.98 -27.62
N ALA A 266 5.13 -8.71 -27.22
CA ALA A 266 6.25 -9.63 -27.38
C ALA A 266 6.02 -10.95 -26.62
N ASP A 267 5.53 -10.87 -25.38
CA ASP A 267 5.19 -12.01 -24.53
C ASP A 267 3.86 -12.71 -24.92
N LYS A 268 3.15 -12.20 -25.94
CA LYS A 268 1.78 -12.61 -26.30
C LYS A 268 0.75 -12.46 -25.15
N LYS A 269 1.05 -11.67 -24.11
CA LYS A 269 0.18 -11.34 -22.97
C LYS A 269 -0.78 -10.19 -23.31
N THR A 270 -1.48 -10.29 -24.44
CA THR A 270 -2.48 -9.28 -24.85
C THR A 270 -3.89 -9.74 -24.52
N VAL A 271 -4.80 -8.81 -24.23
CA VAL A 271 -6.19 -9.15 -23.89
C VAL A 271 -6.84 -9.94 -25.02
N TRP A 272 -6.51 -9.56 -26.25
CA TRP A 272 -6.93 -10.25 -27.46
C TRP A 272 -6.55 -11.74 -27.44
N ASN A 273 -5.27 -12.05 -27.18
CA ASN A 273 -4.81 -13.43 -27.12
C ASN A 273 -5.47 -14.20 -25.96
N PHE A 274 -5.62 -13.55 -24.80
CA PHE A 274 -6.26 -14.13 -23.63
C PHE A 274 -7.75 -14.49 -23.91
N LEU A 275 -8.49 -13.60 -24.55
CA LEU A 275 -9.89 -13.86 -24.92
C LEU A 275 -10.00 -14.92 -26.03
N GLN A 276 -9.09 -14.92 -27.01
CA GLN A 276 -9.07 -15.95 -28.06
C GLN A 276 -8.77 -17.34 -27.51
N SER A 277 -7.83 -17.47 -26.56
CA SER A 277 -7.51 -18.78 -25.97
C SER A 277 -8.69 -19.42 -25.25
N ARG A 278 -9.66 -18.64 -24.75
CA ARG A 278 -10.87 -19.16 -24.10
C ARG A 278 -11.95 -19.61 -25.07
N THR A 279 -11.86 -19.24 -26.34
CA THR A 279 -12.91 -19.58 -27.32
C THR A 279 -12.81 -21.06 -27.78
N GLY A 280 -11.78 -21.80 -27.35
CA GLY A 280 -11.63 -23.25 -27.61
C GLY A 280 -11.97 -24.09 -26.37
N ASP A 281 -12.93 -25.02 -26.54
CA ASP A 281 -13.44 -26.05 -25.62
C ASP A 281 -13.74 -25.68 -24.14
N THR A 282 -15.03 -25.78 -23.83
CA THR A 282 -15.80 -25.09 -22.78
C THR A 282 -15.77 -25.74 -21.38
N SER A 283 -14.87 -26.67 -21.07
CA SER A 283 -14.91 -27.35 -19.76
C SER A 283 -13.97 -26.75 -18.70
N GLU A 284 -12.88 -26.10 -19.10
CA GLU A 284 -11.97 -25.38 -18.18
C GLU A 284 -12.20 -23.86 -18.24
N ALA A 285 -12.96 -23.39 -19.23
CA ALA A 285 -13.32 -21.97 -19.38
C ALA A 285 -14.32 -21.47 -18.32
N GLU A 286 -14.88 -22.35 -17.49
CA GLU A 286 -15.68 -22.00 -16.31
C GLU A 286 -14.85 -21.74 -15.05
N GLU A 287 -13.53 -21.95 -15.06
CA GLU A 287 -12.68 -21.24 -14.11
C GLU A 287 -12.87 -19.75 -14.40
N MET A 288 -13.79 -19.17 -13.62
CA MET A 288 -14.14 -17.77 -13.62
C MET A 288 -12.84 -16.99 -13.69
N LEU A 289 -12.88 -15.91 -14.45
CA LEU A 289 -11.78 -14.96 -14.56
C LEU A 289 -11.44 -14.46 -13.14
N ASP A 290 -10.57 -15.18 -12.44
CA ASP A 290 -10.30 -14.97 -11.02
C ASP A 290 -9.77 -13.55 -10.88
N ALA A 291 -10.35 -12.80 -9.94
CA ALA A 291 -9.87 -11.47 -9.60
C ALA A 291 -8.35 -11.46 -9.38
N GLN A 292 -7.79 -12.53 -8.81
CA GLN A 292 -6.36 -12.74 -8.62
C GLN A 292 -5.59 -12.78 -9.96
N ILE A 293 -6.11 -13.49 -10.96
CA ILE A 293 -5.49 -13.62 -12.30
C ILE A 293 -5.59 -12.29 -13.04
N LEU A 294 -6.74 -11.61 -12.96
CA LEU A 294 -6.91 -10.27 -13.53
C LEU A 294 -5.91 -9.29 -12.94
N ILE A 295 -5.72 -9.34 -11.62
CA ILE A 295 -4.89 -8.38 -10.94
C ILE A 295 -3.41 -8.65 -11.18
N SER A 296 -2.99 -9.88 -10.97
CA SER A 296 -1.58 -10.28 -11.09
C SER A 296 -1.04 -10.05 -12.50
N ASN A 297 -1.86 -10.31 -13.53
CA ASN A 297 -1.39 -10.25 -14.92
C ASN A 297 -1.70 -8.92 -15.62
N TRP A 298 -2.74 -8.18 -15.22
CA TRP A 298 -3.26 -7.06 -16.04
C TRP A 298 -3.27 -5.70 -15.35
N SER A 299 -3.14 -5.65 -14.02
CA SER A 299 -3.33 -4.40 -13.26
C SER A 299 -2.08 -3.85 -12.59
N LEU A 300 -1.04 -4.68 -12.42
CA LEU A 300 0.21 -4.26 -11.81
C LEU A 300 1.08 -3.51 -12.82
N SER A 301 1.60 -2.35 -12.42
CA SER A 301 2.52 -1.56 -13.24
C SER A 301 3.82 -2.32 -13.53
N PRO A 302 4.51 -2.09 -14.66
CA PRO A 302 5.82 -2.71 -14.95
C PRO A 302 6.84 -2.47 -13.84
N SER A 303 6.73 -1.34 -13.13
CA SER A 303 7.56 -1.05 -11.95
C SER A 303 7.33 -2.03 -10.78
N PHE A 304 6.16 -2.65 -10.69
CA PHE A 304 5.87 -3.78 -9.79
C PHE A 304 6.26 -5.13 -10.42
N VAL A 305 6.13 -5.29 -11.75
CA VAL A 305 6.55 -6.53 -12.44
C VAL A 305 8.08 -6.69 -12.46
N GLY A 306 8.84 -5.58 -12.38
CA GLY A 306 10.29 -5.56 -12.20
C GLY A 306 10.76 -6.01 -10.82
N PHE A 307 9.87 -6.05 -9.82
CA PHE A 307 10.01 -6.93 -8.65
C PHE A 307 9.69 -8.38 -9.06
N LYS A 308 10.30 -8.86 -10.15
CA LYS A 308 10.47 -10.30 -10.31
C LYS A 308 11.25 -10.74 -9.08
N GLN A 309 10.55 -11.33 -8.11
CA GLN A 309 11.11 -12.27 -7.18
C GLN A 309 12.01 -13.17 -8.02
N LYS A 310 13.32 -12.92 -8.01
CA LYS A 310 14.26 -13.88 -8.58
C LYS A 310 13.96 -15.16 -7.82
N GLU A 311 13.51 -16.18 -8.55
CA GLU A 311 13.22 -17.53 -8.11
C GLU A 311 14.50 -18.24 -7.63
N THR A 312 15.24 -17.61 -6.72
CA THR A 312 16.25 -18.24 -5.88
C THR A 312 15.60 -18.39 -4.52
N VAL A 313 14.94 -19.55 -4.34
CA VAL A 313 14.72 -20.23 -3.05
C VAL A 313 14.52 -19.27 -1.87
N SER A 314 13.38 -18.58 -1.87
CA SER A 314 12.66 -18.11 -0.69
C SER A 314 11.40 -17.41 -1.17
N ASN A 315 10.30 -18.17 -1.23
CA ASN A 315 8.95 -17.62 -1.22
C ASN A 315 8.79 -16.75 0.03
N VAL A 316 9.14 -15.48 -0.06
CA VAL A 316 8.53 -14.48 0.79
C VAL A 316 7.50 -13.82 -0.12
N SER A 317 6.27 -14.33 -0.01
CA SER A 317 5.03 -13.62 -0.33
C SER A 317 5.17 -12.12 0.02
N PRO A 318 4.33 -11.19 -0.44
CA PRO A 318 4.04 -9.99 0.33
C PRO A 318 3.39 -10.40 1.67
N VAL A 319 4.14 -11.18 2.47
CA VAL A 319 3.95 -11.36 3.89
C VAL A 319 3.81 -9.94 4.35
N HIS A 320 2.63 -9.64 4.86
CA HIS A 320 2.42 -8.59 5.82
C HIS A 320 3.49 -8.79 6.87
N LEU A 321 4.69 -8.27 6.63
CA LEU A 321 5.67 -8.15 7.66
C LEU A 321 4.99 -7.17 8.57
N ASP A 322 4.38 -7.71 9.62
CA ASP A 322 3.98 -6.90 10.73
C ASP A 322 5.31 -6.43 11.30
N THR A 323 5.77 -5.33 10.73
CA THR A 323 7.19 -4.96 10.62
C THR A 323 7.79 -4.72 12.00
N ILE A 324 6.89 -4.51 12.96
CA ILE A 324 7.06 -4.51 14.39
C ILE A 324 7.45 -5.91 14.88
N PHE A 325 6.63 -6.95 14.69
CA PHE A 325 6.96 -8.32 15.12
C PHE A 325 8.18 -8.92 14.39
N ASP A 326 8.40 -8.58 13.12
CA ASP A 326 9.58 -9.07 12.39
C ASP A 326 10.90 -8.46 12.86
N LEU A 327 10.87 -7.39 13.64
CA LEU A 327 12.07 -6.81 14.24
C LEU A 327 12.79 -7.82 15.15
N LEU A 328 12.04 -8.70 15.81
CA LEU A 328 12.58 -9.78 16.65
C LEU A 328 13.22 -10.89 15.79
N THR A 329 12.79 -11.07 14.55
CA THR A 329 13.47 -12.02 13.63
C THR A 329 14.86 -11.52 13.23
N LEU A 330 15.04 -10.19 13.12
CA LEU A 330 16.35 -9.59 12.87
C LEU A 330 17.29 -9.76 14.05
N ARG A 331 16.75 -9.66 15.27
CA ARG A 331 17.48 -9.86 16.52
C ARG A 331 18.23 -11.21 16.49
N ASP A 332 17.59 -12.27 16.02
CA ASP A 332 18.16 -13.63 16.04
C ASP A 332 18.72 -14.11 14.69
N CYS A 333 18.79 -13.20 13.71
CA CYS A 333 19.26 -13.49 12.36
C CYS A 333 20.78 -13.77 12.31
N PRO A 334 21.22 -14.83 11.62
CA PRO A 334 22.64 -15.16 11.48
C PRO A 334 23.38 -14.08 10.66
N ARG A 335 24.67 -13.89 10.95
CA ARG A 335 25.45 -12.72 10.46
C ARG A 335 25.46 -12.56 8.94
N ASN A 336 25.45 -13.67 8.20
CA ASN A 336 25.43 -13.71 6.74
C ASN A 336 24.10 -13.21 6.14
N GLU A 337 22.99 -13.30 6.88
CA GLU A 337 21.65 -12.94 6.39
C GLU A 337 21.19 -11.54 6.84
N ARG A 338 21.87 -10.96 7.85
CA ARG A 338 21.51 -9.66 8.44
C ARG A 338 21.40 -8.54 7.39
N GLY A 339 22.27 -8.52 6.39
CA GLY A 339 22.24 -7.49 5.35
C GLY A 339 20.92 -7.48 4.56
N ALA A 340 20.48 -8.66 4.10
CA ALA A 340 19.21 -8.80 3.41
C ALA A 340 18.02 -8.49 4.34
N ARG A 341 18.07 -8.95 5.60
CA ARG A 341 16.99 -8.74 6.57
C ARG A 341 16.84 -7.26 6.98
N VAL A 342 17.95 -6.54 7.15
CA VAL A 342 17.96 -5.09 7.40
C VAL A 342 17.35 -4.35 6.20
N GLU A 343 17.67 -4.74 4.98
CA GLU A 343 17.12 -4.13 3.77
C GLU A 343 15.59 -4.29 3.70
N ILE A 344 15.10 -5.51 3.91
CA ILE A 344 13.67 -5.82 3.92
C ILE A 344 12.95 -5.01 5.00
N LEU A 345 13.47 -5.01 6.23
CA LEU A 345 12.83 -4.31 7.35
C LEU A 345 12.87 -2.79 7.22
N SER A 346 13.99 -2.21 6.78
CA SER A 346 14.09 -0.76 6.60
C SER A 346 13.16 -0.25 5.50
N ASN A 347 13.02 -1.00 4.40
CA ASN A 347 12.04 -0.70 3.36
C ASN A 347 10.61 -0.87 3.89
N GLY A 348 10.30 -1.96 4.59
CA GLY A 348 8.99 -2.20 5.20
C GLY A 348 8.59 -1.09 6.18
N ILE A 349 9.50 -0.66 7.07
CA ILE A 349 9.27 0.45 8.00
C ILE A 349 9.01 1.75 7.23
N SER A 350 9.84 2.06 6.22
CA SER A 350 9.66 3.28 5.43
C SER A 350 8.32 3.31 4.69
N GLN A 351 7.87 2.17 4.17
CA GLN A 351 6.59 2.04 3.47
C GLN A 351 5.42 2.14 4.44
N ARG A 352 5.49 1.45 5.58
CA ARG A 352 4.46 1.50 6.65
C ARG A 352 4.16 2.93 7.08
N TYR A 353 5.19 3.77 7.21
CA TYR A 353 5.05 5.16 7.63
C TYR A 353 4.97 6.17 6.48
N ASN A 354 4.90 5.72 5.23
CA ASN A 354 4.93 6.57 4.04
C ASN A 354 6.12 7.56 4.05
N ASP A 355 7.28 7.10 4.48
CA ASP A 355 8.51 7.86 4.67
C ASP A 355 9.67 7.28 3.87
N VAL A 356 9.42 7.12 2.56
CA VAL A 356 10.36 6.56 1.58
C VAL A 356 11.67 7.37 1.51
N SER A 357 11.61 8.67 1.86
CA SER A 357 12.80 9.53 1.87
C SER A 357 13.83 9.17 2.96
N ASN A 358 13.40 8.48 4.04
CA ASN A 358 14.23 8.20 5.20
C ASN A 358 14.59 6.71 5.37
N VAL A 359 14.50 5.89 4.30
CA VAL A 359 14.92 4.47 4.33
C VAL A 359 16.32 4.29 4.93
N ASN A 360 17.27 5.15 4.55
CA ASN A 360 18.64 5.11 5.05
C ASN A 360 18.74 5.35 6.57
N CYS A 361 17.83 6.15 7.15
CA CYS A 361 17.77 6.39 8.59
C CYS A 361 17.34 5.11 9.32
N TYR A 362 16.29 4.43 8.85
CA TYR A 362 15.86 3.16 9.42
C TYR A 362 16.93 2.08 9.27
N ARG A 363 17.56 2.00 8.10
CA ARG A 363 18.69 1.10 7.84
C ARG A 363 19.84 1.34 8.83
N PHE A 364 20.17 2.60 9.08
CA PHE A 364 21.19 2.98 10.05
C PHE A 364 20.83 2.48 11.45
N ILE A 365 19.62 2.78 11.95
CA ILE A 365 19.16 2.37 13.28
C ILE A 365 19.27 0.85 13.45
N LEU A 366 18.77 0.07 12.49
CA LEU A 366 18.78 -1.39 12.54
C LEU A 366 20.22 -1.96 12.58
N TRP A 367 21.13 -1.41 11.79
CA TRP A 367 22.54 -1.81 11.84
C TRP A 367 23.19 -1.50 13.19
N GLN A 368 22.87 -0.35 13.80
CA GLN A 368 23.42 -0.02 15.10
C GLN A 368 22.90 -0.91 16.22
N LEU A 369 21.62 -1.28 16.18
CA LEU A 369 21.05 -2.26 17.12
C LEU A 369 21.72 -3.63 17.00
N LEU A 370 22.01 -4.10 15.79
CA LEU A 370 22.75 -5.35 15.57
C LEU A 370 24.16 -5.28 16.16
N ARG A 371 24.87 -4.16 15.98
CA ARG A 371 26.21 -3.97 16.57
C ARG A 371 26.16 -3.96 18.10
N MET A 372 25.16 -3.30 18.68
CA MET A 372 24.96 -3.30 20.13
C MET A 372 24.67 -4.71 20.65
N LYS A 373 23.81 -5.47 19.95
CA LYS A 373 23.55 -6.88 20.27
C LYS A 373 24.83 -7.72 20.22
N ASP A 374 25.66 -7.55 19.20
CA ASP A 374 26.94 -8.26 19.09
C ASP A 374 27.91 -7.92 20.23
N GLN A 375 27.74 -6.78 20.90
CA GLN A 375 28.46 -6.38 22.11
C GLN A 375 27.77 -6.82 23.41
N GLY A 376 26.70 -7.62 23.34
CA GLY A 376 25.93 -8.07 24.49
C GLY A 376 24.90 -7.07 25.03
N ARG A 377 24.66 -5.95 24.32
CA ARG A 377 23.68 -4.93 24.69
C ARG A 377 22.46 -5.03 23.78
N ASP A 378 21.42 -5.74 24.23
CA ASP A 378 20.20 -5.91 23.44
C ASP A 378 19.22 -4.74 23.65
N ARG A 379 18.89 -4.05 22.55
CA ARG A 379 17.98 -2.89 22.53
C ARG A 379 16.84 -3.04 21.53
N PHE A 380 16.62 -4.23 20.98
CA PHE A 380 15.57 -4.44 19.96
C PHE A 380 14.17 -4.14 20.52
N GLU A 381 13.86 -4.58 21.74
CA GLU A 381 12.58 -4.31 22.41
C GLU A 381 12.34 -2.82 22.64
N TYR A 382 13.39 -2.03 22.84
CA TYR A 382 13.27 -0.58 22.98
C TYR A 382 12.82 0.07 21.68
N LEU A 383 13.43 -0.30 20.54
CA LEU A 383 13.00 0.18 19.23
C LEU A 383 11.57 -0.28 18.93
N LEU A 384 11.22 -1.52 19.26
CA LEU A 384 9.87 -2.06 19.08
C LEU A 384 8.82 -1.18 19.77
N ASN A 385 9.06 -0.83 21.03
CA ASN A 385 8.18 0.07 21.79
C ASN A 385 8.11 1.47 21.18
N GLN A 386 9.20 1.97 20.58
CA GLN A 386 9.18 3.28 19.91
C GLN A 386 8.43 3.26 18.58
N LEU A 387 8.48 2.15 17.84
CA LEU A 387 7.67 1.98 16.63
C LEU A 387 6.18 1.87 16.96
N ALA A 388 5.82 1.16 18.05
CA ALA A 388 4.44 1.12 18.54
C ALA A 388 3.93 2.51 18.98
N TRP A 389 4.77 3.31 19.67
CA TRP A 389 4.45 4.71 19.98
C TRP A 389 4.27 5.55 18.71
N LEU A 390 5.12 5.35 17.71
CA LEU A 390 5.06 6.07 16.45
C LEU A 390 3.76 5.76 15.69
N ASP A 391 3.33 4.49 15.67
CA ASP A 391 2.04 4.07 15.11
C ASP A 391 0.88 4.80 15.79
N GLU A 392 0.86 4.84 17.12
CA GLU A 392 -0.20 5.50 17.89
C GLU A 392 -0.21 7.02 17.63
N SER A 393 0.95 7.66 17.66
CA SER A 393 1.08 9.11 17.43
C SER A 393 0.69 9.51 15.99
N MET A 394 0.93 8.64 15.01
CA MET A 394 0.48 8.83 13.64
C MET A 394 -1.04 8.66 13.53
N ARG A 395 -1.62 7.70 14.26
CA ARG A 395 -3.07 7.46 14.32
C ARG A 395 -3.83 8.64 14.95
N GLU A 396 -3.28 9.21 16.03
CA GLU A 396 -3.83 10.40 16.70
C GLU A 396 -3.56 11.70 15.91
N GLY A 397 -2.71 11.65 14.89
CA GLY A 397 -2.42 12.78 14.00
C GLY A 397 -1.47 13.82 14.62
N GLU A 398 -0.76 13.47 15.69
CA GLU A 398 0.30 14.28 16.30
C GLU A 398 1.48 14.46 15.35
N ILE A 399 1.78 13.42 14.55
CA ILE A 399 2.87 13.40 13.58
C ILE A 399 2.27 13.39 12.17
N ARG A 400 2.48 14.49 11.42
CA ARG A 400 1.84 14.65 10.10
C ARG A 400 2.72 14.43 8.87
N LYS A 401 4.04 14.62 8.98
CA LYS A 401 4.90 14.74 7.78
C LYS A 401 6.26 14.05 7.83
N LYS A 402 6.82 13.76 9.02
CA LYS A 402 8.20 13.27 9.14
C LYS A 402 8.32 12.22 10.25
N PRO A 403 7.77 11.01 10.07
CA PRO A 403 7.78 9.97 11.10
C PRO A 403 9.21 9.52 11.43
N GLY A 404 10.13 9.45 10.46
CA GLY A 404 11.54 9.15 10.75
C GLY A 404 12.20 10.18 11.66
N ALA A 405 11.92 11.47 11.44
CA ALA A 405 12.42 12.53 12.31
C ALA A 405 11.81 12.49 13.72
N ALA A 406 10.51 12.16 13.82
CA ALA A 406 9.82 12.00 15.09
C ALA A 406 10.35 10.79 15.88
N LEU A 407 10.64 9.68 15.20
CA LEU A 407 11.31 8.52 15.79
C LEU A 407 12.69 8.89 16.34
N VAL A 408 13.52 9.60 15.55
CA VAL A 408 14.83 10.06 16.01
C VAL A 408 14.71 11.01 17.20
N TRP A 409 13.76 11.95 17.16
CA TRP A 409 13.49 12.83 18.29
C TRP A 409 13.14 12.04 19.55
N ARG A 410 12.28 11.02 19.42
CA ARG A 410 11.89 10.15 20.53
C ARG A 410 13.07 9.34 21.07
N LEU A 411 13.91 8.79 20.19
CA LEU A 411 15.12 8.07 20.58
C LEU A 411 16.13 8.96 21.30
N LYS A 412 16.19 10.26 20.98
CA LYS A 412 17.01 11.25 21.71
C LYS A 412 16.48 11.51 23.11
N GLN A 413 15.16 11.61 23.28
CA GLN A 413 14.55 11.80 24.62
C GLN A 413 14.82 10.63 25.57
N LEU A 414 15.16 9.46 25.02
CA LEU A 414 15.45 8.24 25.79
C LEU A 414 16.94 7.93 25.86
N ASP A 415 17.82 8.86 25.45
CA ASP A 415 19.28 8.71 25.35
C ASP A 415 19.77 7.54 24.47
N LEU A 416 18.86 6.80 23.81
CA LEU A 416 19.19 5.68 22.95
C LEU A 416 19.81 6.14 21.63
N TRP A 417 19.43 7.32 21.13
CA TRP A 417 20.02 7.84 19.89
C TRP A 417 21.53 8.03 20.01
N ASP A 418 22.00 8.57 21.12
CA ASP A 418 23.42 8.81 21.35
C ASP A 418 24.16 7.47 21.52
N GLU A 419 23.56 6.48 22.20
CA GLU A 419 24.08 5.11 22.24
C GLU A 419 24.24 4.50 20.83
N LEU A 420 23.28 4.71 19.93
CA LEU A 420 23.31 4.20 18.55
C LEU A 420 24.37 4.90 17.70
N VAL A 421 24.52 6.22 17.84
CA VAL A 421 25.49 7.02 17.07
C VAL A 421 26.93 6.71 17.47
N LEU A 422 27.17 6.44 18.76
CA LEU A 422 28.49 6.13 19.30
C LEU A 422 29.00 4.71 18.94
N GLN A 423 28.17 3.89 18.29
CA GLN A 423 28.61 2.57 17.86
C GLN A 423 29.67 2.69 16.75
N PRO A 424 30.89 2.17 16.97
CA PRO A 424 31.95 2.24 15.96
C PRO A 424 31.51 1.51 14.68
N ARG A 425 31.78 2.14 13.53
CA ARG A 425 31.52 1.54 12.22
C ARG A 425 32.46 0.37 11.94
N ASP A 426 33.64 0.42 12.54
CA ASP A 426 34.70 -0.55 12.29
C ASP A 426 34.45 -1.81 13.10
N CYS A 427 34.44 -2.91 12.36
CA CYS A 427 34.40 -4.27 12.87
C CYS A 427 35.45 -4.39 13.98
N VAL A 428 35.04 -4.83 15.17
CA VAL A 428 35.96 -5.29 16.21
C VAL A 428 36.97 -6.22 15.52
N THR A 429 38.19 -5.74 15.34
CA THR A 429 39.31 -6.51 14.82
C THR A 429 39.34 -7.80 15.63
N ARG A 430 39.28 -8.95 14.94
CA ARG A 430 39.36 -10.28 15.56
C ARG A 430 40.45 -10.24 16.64
N VAL A 431 40.04 -10.21 17.90
CA VAL A 431 40.94 -10.54 18.99
C VAL A 431 41.23 -12.02 18.75
N LYS A 432 42.44 -12.32 18.23
CA LYS A 432 42.90 -13.69 18.09
C LYS A 432 42.83 -14.31 19.48
N ALA A 433 41.95 -15.30 19.64
CA ALA A 433 41.89 -16.14 20.82
C ALA A 433 43.11 -17.06 20.87
#